data_AF-A0A1B1AZG5-F1
#
_entry.id   AF-A0A1B1AZG5-F1
#
_cell.length_a   1.000
_cell.length_b   1.000
_cell.length_c   1.000
_cell.angle_alpha   90.00
_cell.angle_beta   90.00
_cell.angle_gamma   90.00
#
_symmetry.space_group_name_H-M   'P 1'
#
loop_
_entity.id
_entity.type
_entity.pdbx_description
1 polymer ?
#
loop_
_entity_poly.entity_id
_entity_poly.type
_entity_poly.pdbx_seq_one_letter_code
_entity_poly.pdbx_strand_id
1 'polypeptide(L)'
;MGDFNRTPDSLEPIISSDYPDTKIVRSGHFTYPVKGPKDEFDYMVARGLADNQYAGFRLTYLDASDHFPIGFWASPASGGHDFPCDPIDEILRASREGCVPSRNPAIVSMGDSYISGEAGRWAGNADTGAQGSAWGTDRAAANCSRGEATCDHDLDTVYGPTSYATGGNQCDRSDLAPITGTDYPQVPPWRRFNLACSGATTHEITHSYTEKDEDAQADQLAYIAKKYQVKMIVVSIGGNDLGFKDIITDCTERFMKRPFHGYCKNAAAWSNMSSRLDAVGEKVTQALKDIQSTMERAGYQSGDYRLLVQSNPASLPPSADYRYNESRFTRYTAGGCPFYDEDTDWARQTIVGGMSSKIRAAANTVNAKFLDLSDAFAGHELCNKTSHQATTANSLRNPLPSQDAEWIRWVPYLPGYDFLNKAPQGDIREAIHPNSFGQQALATCLTQVSRRPDLLNNTATRFKCVNDGRNGTHGMRVTGNGYLQPDSY
;
A
#
# COMPACT_ATOMS: atom_id res chain seq x y z
N MET A 1 -40.18 5.42 -2.84
CA MET A 1 -39.17 4.35 -2.96
C MET A 1 -39.33 3.45 -1.75
N GLY A 2 -39.28 2.13 -1.95
CA GLY A 2 -39.59 1.11 -0.93
C GLY A 2 -38.65 1.11 0.28
N ASP A 3 -39.07 0.41 1.34
CA ASP A 3 -38.32 0.20 2.58
C ASP A 3 -37.33 -0.96 2.36
N PHE A 4 -36.02 -0.69 2.51
CA PHE A 4 -34.94 -1.66 2.32
C PHE A 4 -35.02 -2.89 3.23
N ASN A 5 -35.94 -2.93 4.20
CA ASN A 5 -36.12 -4.05 5.13
C ASN A 5 -37.45 -4.81 4.95
N ARG A 6 -38.26 -4.52 3.92
CA ARG A 6 -39.58 -5.16 3.73
C ARG A 6 -39.78 -5.63 2.30
N THR A 7 -40.48 -6.74 2.13
CA THR A 7 -40.84 -7.26 0.80
C THR A 7 -42.14 -6.62 0.29
N PRO A 8 -42.35 -6.53 -1.04
CA PRO A 8 -43.61 -6.11 -1.66
C PRO A 8 -44.86 -6.77 -1.06
N ASP A 9 -44.80 -8.09 -0.83
CA ASP A 9 -45.93 -8.89 -0.36
C ASP A 9 -46.38 -8.48 1.05
N SER A 10 -45.46 -7.98 1.88
CA SER A 10 -45.80 -7.46 3.21
C SER A 10 -46.62 -6.17 3.18
N LEU A 11 -46.62 -5.45 2.04
CA LEU A 11 -47.32 -4.18 1.86
C LEU A 11 -48.66 -4.31 1.12
N GLU A 12 -48.88 -5.38 0.35
CA GLU A 12 -50.12 -5.56 -0.42
C GLU A 12 -51.42 -5.46 0.41
N PRO A 13 -51.51 -6.05 1.62
CA PRO A 13 -52.71 -5.94 2.44
C PRO A 13 -52.99 -4.51 2.93
N ILE A 14 -51.93 -3.72 3.17
CA ILE A 14 -52.02 -2.33 3.64
C ILE A 14 -52.41 -1.41 2.49
N ILE A 15 -51.81 -1.61 1.32
CA ILE A 15 -52.08 -0.80 0.14
C ILE A 15 -53.49 -1.04 -0.39
N SER A 16 -53.93 -2.31 -0.44
CA SER A 16 -55.26 -2.67 -0.96
C SER A 16 -56.43 -2.20 -0.08
N SER A 17 -56.21 -1.96 1.22
CA SER A 17 -57.24 -1.50 2.15
C SER A 17 -57.30 0.02 2.28
N ASP A 18 -56.14 0.67 2.43
CA ASP A 18 -56.08 2.11 2.74
C ASP A 18 -55.82 3.00 1.51
N TYR A 19 -55.28 2.45 0.41
CA TYR A 19 -54.82 3.22 -0.76
C TYR A 19 -55.10 2.51 -2.10
N PRO A 20 -56.36 2.38 -2.53
CA PRO A 20 -56.76 1.55 -3.68
C PRO A 20 -56.17 1.98 -5.04
N ASP A 21 -55.74 3.25 -5.19
CA ASP A 21 -55.12 3.78 -6.41
C ASP A 21 -53.59 3.60 -6.45
N THR A 22 -53.03 2.93 -5.46
CA THR A 22 -51.58 2.70 -5.32
C THR A 22 -51.23 1.30 -5.80
N LYS A 23 -50.15 1.20 -6.58
CA LYS A 23 -49.63 -0.04 -7.15
C LYS A 23 -48.18 -0.24 -6.73
N ILE A 24 -47.81 -1.50 -6.57
CA ILE A 24 -46.41 -1.91 -6.44
C ILE A 24 -45.89 -2.33 -7.80
N VAL A 25 -44.83 -1.68 -8.28
CA VAL A 25 -44.10 -2.04 -9.49
C VAL A 25 -42.88 -2.84 -9.06
N ARG A 26 -42.77 -4.06 -9.59
CA ARG A 26 -41.74 -5.06 -9.28
C ARG A 26 -40.78 -5.24 -10.46
N SER A 27 -39.54 -5.61 -10.17
CA SER A 27 -38.61 -6.21 -11.13
C SER A 27 -38.94 -7.68 -11.40
N GLY A 28 -39.57 -8.39 -10.45
CA GLY A 28 -39.88 -9.80 -10.58
C GLY A 28 -38.66 -10.73 -10.54
N HIS A 29 -37.49 -10.19 -10.18
CA HIS A 29 -36.22 -10.92 -10.05
C HIS A 29 -35.59 -10.67 -8.67
N PHE A 30 -34.73 -11.59 -8.22
CA PHE A 30 -34.00 -11.41 -6.96
C PHE A 30 -33.01 -10.25 -7.06
N THR A 31 -32.96 -9.40 -6.04
CA THR A 31 -32.05 -8.25 -6.03
C THR A 31 -30.66 -8.59 -5.47
N TYR A 32 -30.40 -9.83 -5.02
CA TYR A 32 -29.10 -10.24 -4.46
C TYR A 32 -28.37 -11.34 -5.27
N PRO A 33 -27.02 -11.35 -5.27
CA PRO A 33 -26.22 -12.37 -5.95
C PRO A 33 -25.88 -13.64 -5.12
N VAL A 34 -26.22 -13.70 -3.82
CA VAL A 34 -25.81 -14.79 -2.89
C VAL A 34 -26.97 -15.72 -2.47
N LYS A 35 -26.63 -16.93 -1.98
CA LYS A 35 -27.59 -17.91 -1.42
C LYS A 35 -28.14 -17.46 -0.06
N GLY A 36 -29.13 -16.55 -0.09
CA GLY A 36 -30.01 -16.22 1.04
C GLY A 36 -29.80 -14.81 1.61
N PRO A 37 -30.89 -14.04 1.86
CA PRO A 37 -32.30 -14.30 1.53
C PRO A 37 -32.58 -14.25 0.02
N LYS A 38 -33.71 -14.82 -0.42
CA LYS A 38 -34.12 -14.89 -1.84
C LYS A 38 -35.34 -14.02 -2.09
N ASP A 39 -35.34 -12.81 -1.57
CA ASP A 39 -36.50 -11.93 -1.64
C ASP A 39 -36.18 -10.66 -2.45
N GLU A 40 -37.21 -10.07 -3.05
CA GLU A 40 -37.14 -8.80 -3.78
C GLU A 40 -37.39 -7.66 -2.77
N PHE A 41 -36.37 -6.86 -2.47
CA PHE A 41 -36.48 -5.73 -1.54
C PHE A 41 -36.50 -4.36 -2.24
N ASP A 42 -36.10 -4.31 -3.51
CA ASP A 42 -36.10 -3.09 -4.31
C ASP A 42 -37.34 -3.03 -5.20
N TYR A 43 -38.36 -2.29 -4.77
CA TYR A 43 -39.61 -2.09 -5.51
C TYR A 43 -40.06 -0.62 -5.46
N MET A 44 -40.91 -0.23 -6.41
CA MET A 44 -41.50 1.10 -6.46
C MET A 44 -42.98 1.04 -6.05
N VAL A 45 -43.37 1.88 -5.10
CA VAL A 45 -44.77 2.15 -4.79
C VAL A 45 -45.17 3.42 -5.53
N ALA A 46 -46.17 3.32 -6.41
CA ALA A 46 -46.61 4.41 -7.25
C ALA A 46 -48.13 4.58 -7.18
N ARG A 47 -48.61 5.82 -7.20
CA ARG A 47 -50.04 6.16 -7.17
C ARG A 47 -50.43 6.88 -8.45
N GLY A 48 -51.57 6.53 -9.05
CA GLY A 48 -52.09 7.20 -10.24
C GLY A 48 -51.43 6.80 -11.57
N LEU A 49 -50.71 5.67 -11.63
CA LEU A 49 -50.22 5.11 -12.89
C LEU A 49 -51.31 4.26 -13.57
N ALA A 50 -51.54 4.48 -14.86
CA ALA A 50 -52.40 3.62 -15.67
C ALA A 50 -51.75 2.23 -15.88
N ASP A 51 -52.55 1.21 -16.17
CA ASP A 51 -52.06 -0.16 -16.40
C ASP A 51 -50.99 -0.19 -17.50
N ASN A 52 -49.92 -0.97 -17.28
CA ASN A 52 -48.83 -1.24 -18.23
C ASN A 52 -47.94 -0.03 -18.62
N GLN A 53 -47.89 1.02 -17.79
CA GLN A 53 -47.03 2.17 -18.09
C GLN A 53 -45.65 2.14 -17.46
N TYR A 54 -45.37 1.26 -16.49
CA TYR A 54 -44.06 1.15 -15.84
C TYR A 54 -43.74 -0.29 -15.47
N ALA A 55 -42.50 -0.71 -15.70
CA ALA A 55 -41.97 -2.00 -15.28
C ALA A 55 -40.68 -1.80 -14.46
N GLY A 56 -40.41 -2.71 -13.52
CA GLY A 56 -39.13 -2.79 -12.84
C GLY A 56 -38.17 -3.66 -13.63
N PHE A 57 -36.89 -3.29 -13.62
CA PHE A 57 -35.85 -3.97 -14.37
C PHE A 57 -34.62 -4.12 -13.52
N ARG A 58 -34.04 -5.32 -13.55
CA ARG A 58 -32.80 -5.63 -12.84
C ARG A 58 -31.61 -5.51 -13.78
N LEU A 59 -30.65 -4.68 -13.41
CA LEU A 59 -29.37 -4.62 -14.10
C LEU A 59 -28.49 -5.73 -13.55
N THR A 60 -27.96 -6.57 -14.43
CA THR A 60 -27.09 -7.70 -14.04
C THR A 60 -25.62 -7.29 -13.86
N TYR A 61 -25.30 -6.04 -14.17
CA TYR A 61 -24.02 -5.41 -13.85
C TYR A 61 -24.02 -4.92 -12.40
N LEU A 62 -23.10 -5.46 -11.59
CA LEU A 62 -22.88 -5.06 -10.20
C LEU A 62 -21.68 -4.10 -10.16
N ASP A 63 -21.92 -2.83 -9.79
CA ASP A 63 -20.84 -1.92 -9.36
C ASP A 63 -20.92 -1.74 -7.84
N ALA A 64 -20.06 -2.47 -7.12
CA ALA A 64 -19.82 -2.30 -5.69
C ALA A 64 -21.06 -2.25 -4.77
N SER A 65 -22.12 -2.97 -5.14
CA SER A 65 -23.35 -3.14 -4.37
C SER A 65 -23.53 -4.62 -4.03
N ASP A 66 -24.03 -4.92 -2.83
CA ASP A 66 -24.52 -6.25 -2.47
C ASP A 66 -25.87 -6.58 -3.14
N HIS A 67 -26.48 -5.59 -3.80
CA HIS A 67 -27.68 -5.72 -4.61
C HIS A 67 -27.44 -5.40 -6.10
N PHE A 68 -28.14 -6.10 -6.99
CA PHE A 68 -28.31 -5.71 -8.38
C PHE A 68 -29.09 -4.40 -8.46
N PRO A 69 -28.60 -3.37 -9.19
CA PRO A 69 -29.35 -2.13 -9.37
C PRO A 69 -30.70 -2.38 -10.03
N ILE A 70 -31.77 -1.81 -9.46
CA ILE A 70 -33.12 -1.85 -10.04
C ILE A 70 -33.51 -0.48 -10.59
N GLY A 71 -33.93 -0.43 -11.85
CA GLY A 71 -34.50 0.76 -12.47
C GLY A 71 -36.00 0.60 -12.73
N PHE A 72 -36.74 1.72 -12.73
CA PHE A 72 -38.17 1.77 -13.05
C PHE A 72 -38.41 2.77 -14.17
N TRP A 73 -38.91 2.30 -15.31
CA TRP A 73 -39.23 3.18 -16.45
C TRP A 73 -40.42 2.67 -17.24
N ALA A 74 -40.88 3.51 -18.17
CA ALA A 74 -42.04 3.19 -18.99
C ALA A 74 -41.73 2.16 -20.07
N SER A 75 -42.49 1.06 -20.11
CA SER A 75 -42.26 -0.05 -21.04
C SER A 75 -43.58 -0.68 -21.48
N PRO A 76 -43.76 -0.96 -22.79
CA PRO A 76 -44.89 -1.72 -23.29
C PRO A 76 -44.76 -3.24 -23.07
N ALA A 77 -43.59 -3.73 -22.65
CA ALA A 77 -43.37 -5.14 -22.34
C ALA A 77 -43.81 -5.46 -20.90
N SER A 78 -44.69 -6.45 -20.74
CA SER A 78 -45.18 -6.91 -19.45
C SER A 78 -44.21 -7.93 -18.85
N GLY A 79 -43.42 -7.52 -17.86
CA GLY A 79 -42.51 -8.40 -17.11
C GLY A 79 -41.10 -7.84 -17.04
N GLY A 80 -40.45 -7.97 -15.87
CA GLY A 80 -39.08 -7.49 -15.68
C GLY A 80 -38.09 -8.34 -16.46
N HIS A 81 -37.21 -7.66 -17.17
CA HIS A 81 -36.16 -8.25 -17.98
C HIS A 81 -34.80 -7.94 -17.35
N ASP A 82 -33.88 -8.91 -17.38
CA ASP A 82 -32.48 -8.68 -17.05
C ASP A 82 -31.81 -7.95 -18.23
N PHE A 83 -31.21 -6.79 -17.96
CA PHE A 83 -30.41 -6.05 -18.94
C PHE A 83 -28.91 -6.13 -18.61
N PRO A 84 -28.03 -6.32 -19.61
CA PRO A 84 -26.58 -6.32 -19.40
C PRO A 84 -25.99 -4.90 -19.24
N CYS A 85 -26.71 -3.84 -19.61
CA CYS A 85 -26.25 -2.45 -19.65
C CYS A 85 -27.41 -1.46 -19.35
N ASP A 86 -27.08 -0.21 -19.03
CA ASP A 86 -28.06 0.89 -18.87
C ASP A 86 -28.77 1.18 -20.21
N PRO A 87 -30.12 1.04 -20.29
CA PRO A 87 -30.86 1.26 -21.53
C PRO A 87 -30.95 2.74 -21.97
N ILE A 88 -30.53 3.70 -21.14
CA ILE A 88 -30.42 5.11 -21.57
C ILE A 88 -29.23 5.31 -22.53
N ASP A 89 -28.19 4.46 -22.44
CA ASP A 89 -27.03 4.52 -23.37
C ASP A 89 -27.35 3.89 -24.74
N GLU A 90 -28.25 2.89 -24.79
CA GLU A 90 -28.68 2.22 -26.02
C GLU A 90 -29.52 3.15 -26.92
N ILE A 91 -30.27 4.07 -26.32
CA ILE A 91 -31.07 5.08 -27.04
C ILE A 91 -30.21 6.25 -27.55
N LEU A 92 -29.04 6.50 -26.96
CA LEU A 92 -28.19 7.65 -27.29
C LEU A 92 -27.00 7.36 -28.22
N ARG A 93 -26.62 6.10 -28.46
CA ARG A 93 -25.41 5.78 -29.25
C ARG A 93 -25.55 4.59 -30.21
N ALA A 94 -26.42 4.74 -31.21
CA ALA A 94 -26.42 3.86 -32.37
C ALA A 94 -25.28 4.21 -33.35
N SER A 95 -24.03 3.80 -33.10
CA SER A 95 -23.02 3.64 -34.19
C SER A 95 -21.71 2.89 -33.85
N ARG A 96 -21.62 2.00 -32.85
CA ARG A 96 -20.44 1.11 -32.73
C ARG A 96 -20.85 -0.30 -32.33
N GLU A 97 -20.48 -1.25 -33.18
CA GLU A 97 -20.53 -2.69 -32.89
C GLU A 97 -19.74 -3.01 -31.61
N GLY A 98 -20.37 -3.73 -30.70
CA GLY A 98 -19.72 -4.43 -29.59
C GLY A 98 -19.57 -3.62 -28.29
N CYS A 99 -20.59 -3.65 -27.43
CA CYS A 99 -20.43 -3.33 -26.01
C CYS A 99 -19.58 -4.42 -25.32
N VAL A 100 -18.25 -4.30 -25.42
CA VAL A 100 -17.37 -4.83 -24.38
C VAL A 100 -17.31 -3.75 -23.30
N PRO A 101 -17.74 -3.99 -22.05
CA PRO A 101 -17.52 -3.02 -20.99
C PRO A 101 -16.03 -2.70 -20.92
N SER A 102 -15.67 -1.43 -20.96
CA SER A 102 -14.31 -1.01 -20.62
C SER A 102 -14.03 -1.52 -19.20
N ARG A 103 -13.09 -2.46 -19.04
CA ARG A 103 -12.71 -2.95 -17.71
C ARG A 103 -12.42 -1.75 -16.82
N ASN A 104 -12.95 -1.76 -15.60
CA ASN A 104 -12.75 -0.67 -14.65
C ASN A 104 -11.26 -0.45 -14.36
N PRO A 105 -10.77 0.80 -14.27
CA PRO A 105 -9.36 1.06 -14.05
C PRO A 105 -8.92 0.61 -12.66
N ALA A 106 -7.69 0.11 -12.56
CA ALA A 106 -7.04 -0.32 -11.32
C ALA A 106 -5.55 0.05 -11.30
N ILE A 107 -4.97 0.08 -10.11
CA ILE A 107 -3.52 0.18 -9.93
C ILE A 107 -3.04 -0.92 -8.99
N VAL A 108 -1.80 -1.35 -9.16
CA VAL A 108 -1.22 -2.49 -8.45
C VAL A 108 0.14 -2.10 -7.88
N SER A 109 0.47 -2.59 -6.70
CA SER A 109 1.84 -2.61 -6.20
C SER A 109 2.32 -4.05 -5.99
N MET A 110 3.61 -4.26 -6.25
CA MET A 110 4.30 -5.54 -6.15
C MET A 110 5.68 -5.31 -5.53
N GLY A 111 6.20 -6.29 -4.81
CA GLY A 111 7.53 -6.18 -4.21
C GLY A 111 7.66 -6.79 -2.83
N ASP A 112 8.58 -6.20 -2.06
CA ASP A 112 8.94 -6.64 -0.71
C ASP A 112 8.22 -5.85 0.41
N SER A 113 8.70 -6.10 1.63
CA SER A 113 8.38 -5.43 2.88
C SER A 113 8.13 -3.93 2.77
N TYR A 114 9.02 -3.20 2.09
CA TYR A 114 8.97 -1.75 2.09
C TYR A 114 7.69 -1.21 1.44
N ILE A 115 7.37 -1.72 0.24
CA ILE A 115 6.20 -1.29 -0.53
C ILE A 115 4.90 -1.98 -0.04
N SER A 116 5.02 -3.14 0.63
CA SER A 116 3.87 -3.79 1.27
C SER A 116 3.27 -2.94 2.39
N GLY A 117 4.05 -2.04 2.98
CA GLY A 117 3.59 -1.20 4.08
C GLY A 117 3.98 -1.74 5.46
N GLU A 118 4.94 -2.65 5.54
CA GLU A 118 5.49 -3.16 6.79
C GLU A 118 5.92 -2.00 7.72
N ALA A 119 5.69 -2.16 9.03
CA ALA A 119 5.77 -1.12 10.06
C ALA A 119 4.74 0.01 9.96
N GLY A 120 3.79 -0.07 9.02
CA GLY A 120 2.68 0.86 8.89
C GLY A 120 1.82 0.99 10.15
N ARG A 121 1.92 0.06 11.12
CA ARG A 121 1.31 0.15 12.44
C ARG A 121 1.73 1.40 13.24
N TRP A 122 2.92 1.94 13.02
CA TRP A 122 3.49 2.95 13.91
C TRP A 122 3.33 4.38 13.38
N ALA A 123 2.74 5.29 14.15
CA ALA A 123 2.63 6.73 13.89
C ALA A 123 3.74 7.50 14.59
N GLY A 124 4.98 7.27 14.15
CA GLY A 124 6.20 7.74 14.82
C GLY A 124 6.83 6.65 15.69
N ASN A 125 7.76 7.06 16.56
CA ASN A 125 8.42 6.19 17.54
C ASN A 125 8.23 6.78 18.94
N ALA A 126 8.37 5.95 19.99
CA ALA A 126 8.24 6.34 21.38
C ALA A 126 9.15 5.49 22.28
N ASP A 127 10.04 6.10 23.07
CA ASP A 127 10.87 5.42 24.08
C ASP A 127 10.08 5.02 25.34
N THR A 128 9.19 4.04 25.18
CA THR A 128 8.33 3.47 26.22
C THR A 128 8.15 1.97 26.05
N GLY A 129 7.45 1.31 26.98
CA GLY A 129 7.11 -0.12 26.85
C GLY A 129 5.88 -0.37 25.97
N ALA A 130 5.64 -1.63 25.62
CA ALA A 130 4.56 -2.03 24.71
C ALA A 130 3.15 -2.17 25.32
N GLN A 131 2.97 -2.01 26.65
CA GLN A 131 1.70 -2.34 27.31
C GLN A 131 0.52 -1.40 26.99
N GLY A 132 0.79 -0.20 26.47
CA GLY A 132 -0.22 0.83 26.18
C GLY A 132 -0.18 1.30 24.73
N SER A 133 -0.67 2.52 24.46
CA SER A 133 -0.71 3.09 23.09
C SER A 133 0.66 3.53 22.54
N ALA A 134 1.74 3.26 23.28
CA ALA A 134 3.07 3.82 23.03
C ALA A 134 3.03 5.35 22.82
N TRP A 135 2.39 6.05 23.76
CA TRP A 135 2.15 7.50 23.70
C TRP A 135 1.43 7.95 22.42
N GLY A 136 0.47 7.15 21.97
CA GLY A 136 -0.34 7.41 20.77
C GLY A 136 0.30 7.01 19.45
N THR A 137 1.48 6.38 19.46
CA THR A 137 2.15 5.95 18.23
C THR A 137 1.68 4.59 17.72
N ASP A 138 1.08 3.75 18.56
CA ASP A 138 0.58 2.45 18.13
C ASP A 138 -0.85 2.56 17.53
N ARG A 139 -0.96 2.45 16.21
CA ARG A 139 -2.26 2.49 15.50
C ARG A 139 -3.11 1.24 15.75
N ALA A 140 -2.52 0.14 16.20
CA ALA A 140 -3.25 -1.07 16.55
C ALA A 140 -3.81 -1.03 17.98
N ALA A 141 -3.49 0.00 18.78
CA ALA A 141 -3.99 0.10 20.15
C ALA A 141 -5.52 0.21 20.19
N ALA A 142 -6.16 -0.72 20.89
CA ALA A 142 -7.61 -0.85 21.04
C ALA A 142 -7.98 -1.04 22.52
N ASN A 143 -9.25 -0.82 22.87
CA ASN A 143 -9.80 -1.06 24.21
C ASN A 143 -8.96 -0.50 25.37
N CYS A 144 -8.36 0.67 25.17
CA CYS A 144 -7.43 1.24 26.13
C CYS A 144 -8.08 1.63 27.46
N SER A 145 -7.34 1.43 28.56
CA SER A 145 -7.65 2.02 29.86
C SER A 145 -7.67 3.55 29.79
N ARG A 146 -8.29 4.18 30.81
CA ARG A 146 -8.27 5.64 30.95
C ARG A 146 -6.83 6.12 31.11
N GLY A 147 -6.33 6.89 30.15
CA GLY A 147 -4.94 7.36 30.11
C GLY A 147 -3.98 6.46 29.33
N GLU A 148 -4.49 5.42 28.64
CA GLU A 148 -3.76 4.61 27.65
C GLU A 148 -2.55 3.84 28.21
N ALA A 149 -2.47 3.64 29.52
CA ALA A 149 -1.38 2.91 30.17
C ALA A 149 -1.41 1.40 29.85
N THR A 150 -2.61 0.88 29.59
CA THR A 150 -2.84 -0.49 29.10
C THR A 150 -3.81 -0.46 27.92
N CYS A 151 -3.51 -1.20 26.86
CA CYS A 151 -4.36 -1.38 25.68
C CYS A 151 -4.34 -2.83 25.21
N ASP A 152 -5.40 -3.25 24.53
CA ASP A 152 -5.35 -4.38 23.61
C ASP A 152 -4.68 -3.93 22.31
N HIS A 153 -4.28 -4.87 21.45
CA HIS A 153 -3.69 -4.56 20.16
C HIS A 153 -4.34 -5.39 19.04
N ASP A 154 -5.02 -4.70 18.14
CA ASP A 154 -5.73 -5.30 17.00
C ASP A 154 -4.97 -4.99 15.70
N LEU A 155 -4.14 -5.94 15.28
CA LEU A 155 -3.32 -5.82 14.07
C LEU A 155 -4.17 -5.82 12.78
N ASP A 156 -5.39 -6.35 12.81
CA ASP A 156 -6.25 -6.42 11.63
C ASP A 156 -6.72 -5.03 11.19
N THR A 157 -6.76 -4.06 12.13
CA THR A 157 -7.04 -2.65 11.82
C THR A 157 -5.96 -1.99 10.95
N VAL A 158 -4.75 -2.54 10.94
CA VAL A 158 -3.61 -2.01 10.19
C VAL A 158 -3.32 -2.86 8.97
N TYR A 159 -3.19 -4.18 9.15
CA TYR A 159 -2.68 -5.09 8.12
C TYR A 159 -3.77 -6.02 7.57
N GLY A 160 -5.00 -5.95 8.10
CA GLY A 160 -6.04 -6.94 7.82
C GLY A 160 -5.56 -8.37 8.13
N PRO A 161 -5.99 -9.39 7.36
CA PRO A 161 -5.66 -10.79 7.63
C PRO A 161 -4.22 -11.18 7.27
N THR A 162 -3.34 -10.21 7.00
CA THR A 162 -2.00 -10.47 6.45
C THR A 162 -0.87 -10.30 7.46
N SER A 163 -1.23 -9.93 8.69
CA SER A 163 -0.25 -9.61 9.72
C SER A 163 0.57 -10.81 10.22
N TYR A 164 1.56 -10.54 11.06
CA TYR A 164 2.22 -11.54 11.91
C TYR A 164 1.34 -12.11 13.05
N ALA A 165 0.07 -11.69 13.19
CA ALA A 165 -0.84 -12.28 14.16
C ALA A 165 -1.10 -13.78 13.85
N THR A 166 -1.57 -14.51 14.86
CA THR A 166 -1.97 -15.91 14.67
C THR A 166 -3.08 -16.01 13.63
N GLY A 167 -2.87 -16.81 12.59
CA GLY A 167 -3.80 -16.97 11.47
C GLY A 167 -3.57 -16.02 10.30
N GLY A 168 -2.68 -15.03 10.46
CA GLY A 168 -2.21 -14.19 9.36
C GLY A 168 -1.10 -14.86 8.56
N ASN A 169 -0.90 -14.39 7.33
CA ASN A 169 0.10 -14.96 6.41
C ASN A 169 1.46 -14.26 6.45
N GLN A 170 1.65 -13.30 7.38
CA GLN A 170 2.90 -12.57 7.60
C GLN A 170 3.36 -11.72 6.42
N CYS A 171 2.51 -11.49 5.41
CA CYS A 171 2.75 -10.52 4.36
C CYS A 171 2.17 -9.18 4.80
N ASP A 172 2.73 -8.54 5.84
CA ASP A 172 2.20 -7.29 6.44
C ASP A 172 1.82 -6.24 5.37
N ARG A 173 0.54 -6.19 5.00
CA ARG A 173 0.01 -5.25 3.99
C ARG A 173 -0.77 -4.15 4.68
N SER A 174 -0.10 -3.03 4.93
CA SER A 174 -0.71 -1.92 5.65
C SER A 174 -1.83 -1.25 4.85
N ASP A 175 -2.88 -0.84 5.54
CA ASP A 175 -3.93 0.06 5.07
C ASP A 175 -3.40 1.44 4.62
N LEU A 176 -2.17 1.78 5.02
CA LEU A 176 -1.45 2.97 4.61
C LEU A 176 -0.30 2.67 3.64
N ALA A 177 -0.15 1.45 3.14
CA ALA A 177 0.83 1.14 2.10
C ALA A 177 0.74 2.14 0.94
N PRO A 178 1.83 2.47 0.24
CA PRO A 178 1.87 3.63 -0.65
C PRO A 178 0.80 3.55 -1.75
N ILE A 179 0.50 2.35 -2.27
CA ILE A 179 -0.54 2.16 -3.28
C ILE A 179 -1.95 2.44 -2.75
N THR A 180 -2.22 2.11 -1.49
CA THR A 180 -3.54 2.27 -0.86
C THR A 180 -3.87 3.75 -0.70
N GLY A 181 -2.89 4.52 -0.23
CA GLY A 181 -3.00 5.98 -0.08
C GLY A 181 -2.87 6.79 -1.37
N THR A 182 -2.45 6.18 -2.50
CA THR A 182 -2.25 6.90 -3.76
C THR A 182 -3.57 7.35 -4.37
N ASP A 183 -3.75 8.65 -4.59
CA ASP A 183 -4.87 9.15 -5.39
C ASP A 183 -4.54 9.09 -6.89
N TYR A 184 -5.12 8.10 -7.56
CA TYR A 184 -5.02 7.92 -9.00
C TYR A 184 -6.36 8.23 -9.68
N PRO A 185 -6.39 9.06 -10.74
CA PRO A 185 -7.63 9.46 -11.40
C PRO A 185 -8.53 8.27 -11.77
N GLN A 186 -9.80 8.33 -11.37
CA GLN A 186 -10.83 7.34 -11.67
C GLN A 186 -10.60 5.93 -11.06
N VAL A 187 -9.61 5.78 -10.17
CA VAL A 187 -9.35 4.52 -9.46
C VAL A 187 -9.71 4.68 -7.98
N PRO A 188 -10.85 4.11 -7.54
CA PRO A 188 -11.26 4.17 -6.14
C PRO A 188 -10.37 3.28 -5.26
N PRO A 189 -10.37 3.48 -3.92
CA PRO A 189 -9.51 2.73 -2.99
C PRO A 189 -9.59 1.21 -3.13
N TRP A 190 -10.78 0.62 -3.33
CA TRP A 190 -10.96 -0.82 -3.46
C TRP A 190 -10.45 -1.43 -4.78
N ARG A 191 -9.89 -0.61 -5.69
CA ARG A 191 -9.21 -1.05 -6.93
C ARG A 191 -7.72 -0.70 -6.94
N ARG A 192 -7.16 -0.50 -5.75
CA ARG A 192 -5.73 -0.31 -5.49
C ARG A 192 -5.23 -1.57 -4.80
N PHE A 193 -4.57 -2.43 -5.56
CA PHE A 193 -4.20 -3.76 -5.09
C PHE A 193 -2.75 -3.76 -4.59
N ASN A 194 -2.54 -4.30 -3.40
CA ASN A 194 -1.22 -4.51 -2.83
C ASN A 194 -0.89 -6.01 -2.85
N LEU A 195 -0.04 -6.40 -3.79
CA LEU A 195 0.43 -7.79 -3.94
C LEU A 195 1.78 -8.00 -3.27
N ALA A 196 2.46 -6.92 -2.86
CA ALA A 196 3.74 -7.02 -2.21
C ALA A 196 3.63 -7.78 -0.88
N CYS A 197 4.71 -8.46 -0.49
CA CYS A 197 4.73 -9.26 0.71
C CYS A 197 6.05 -9.06 1.46
N SER A 198 5.97 -8.90 2.78
CA SER A 198 7.15 -8.83 3.65
C SER A 198 8.11 -9.98 3.42
N GLY A 199 9.41 -9.70 3.37
CA GLY A 199 10.45 -10.71 3.15
C GLY A 199 10.57 -11.26 1.72
N ALA A 200 9.68 -10.88 0.79
CA ALA A 200 9.77 -11.32 -0.60
C ALA A 200 11.10 -10.89 -1.24
N THR A 201 11.68 -11.79 -2.03
CA THR A 201 12.78 -11.50 -2.96
C THR A 201 12.24 -11.43 -4.38
N THR A 202 13.12 -11.17 -5.35
CA THR A 202 12.76 -11.26 -6.78
C THR A 202 12.22 -12.64 -7.18
N HIS A 203 12.52 -13.70 -6.43
CA HIS A 203 12.00 -15.05 -6.66
C HIS A 203 10.46 -15.11 -6.50
N GLU A 204 9.92 -14.48 -5.46
CA GLU A 204 8.49 -14.47 -5.14
C GLU A 204 7.64 -13.62 -6.11
N ILE A 205 8.27 -12.92 -7.06
CA ILE A 205 7.55 -12.30 -8.18
C ILE A 205 6.96 -13.39 -9.08
N THR A 206 7.70 -14.48 -9.34
CA THR A 206 7.29 -15.54 -10.28
C THR A 206 7.03 -16.89 -9.63
N HIS A 207 7.29 -17.03 -8.33
CA HIS A 207 7.09 -18.26 -7.57
C HIS A 207 6.27 -17.99 -6.31
N SER A 208 5.46 -18.96 -5.88
CA SER A 208 4.71 -18.84 -4.63
C SER A 208 5.64 -18.77 -3.42
N TYR A 209 5.31 -17.91 -2.47
CA TYR A 209 5.98 -17.83 -1.18
C TYR A 209 5.41 -18.91 -0.25
N THR A 210 5.95 -20.12 -0.37
CA THR A 210 5.39 -21.32 0.26
C THR A 210 5.33 -21.23 1.78
N GLU A 211 6.32 -20.63 2.44
CA GLU A 211 6.32 -20.47 3.90
C GLU A 211 5.21 -19.53 4.40
N LYS A 212 4.62 -18.74 3.51
CA LYS A 212 3.56 -17.77 3.79
C LYS A 212 2.23 -18.11 3.13
N ASP A 213 2.11 -19.28 2.50
CA ASP A 213 0.90 -19.70 1.77
C ASP A 213 0.40 -18.60 0.80
N GLU A 214 1.34 -17.96 0.10
CA GLU A 214 1.05 -16.83 -0.77
C GLU A 214 1.43 -17.18 -2.22
N ASP A 215 0.49 -16.99 -3.14
CA ASP A 215 0.71 -17.21 -4.57
C ASP A 215 1.78 -16.26 -5.13
N ALA A 216 2.43 -16.65 -6.22
CA ALA A 216 3.35 -15.76 -6.94
C ALA A 216 2.68 -14.42 -7.27
N GLN A 217 3.38 -13.31 -7.03
CA GLN A 217 2.79 -11.99 -7.25
C GLN A 217 2.37 -11.79 -8.73
N ALA A 218 3.10 -12.38 -9.67
CA ALA A 218 2.76 -12.36 -11.09
C ALA A 218 1.44 -13.11 -11.40
N ASP A 219 1.14 -14.21 -10.72
CA ASP A 219 -0.12 -14.94 -10.92
C ASP A 219 -1.31 -14.14 -10.40
N GLN A 220 -1.14 -13.49 -9.25
CA GLN A 220 -2.12 -12.55 -8.70
C GLN A 220 -2.32 -11.33 -9.63
N LEU A 221 -1.23 -10.78 -10.18
CA LEU A 221 -1.30 -9.71 -11.18
C LEU A 221 -2.06 -10.17 -12.43
N ALA A 222 -1.80 -11.37 -12.94
CA ALA A 222 -2.50 -11.92 -14.11
C ALA A 222 -4.01 -12.04 -13.85
N TYR A 223 -4.41 -12.43 -12.65
CA TYR A 223 -5.81 -12.48 -12.24
C TYR A 223 -6.46 -11.09 -12.23
N ILE A 224 -5.79 -10.08 -11.66
CA ILE A 224 -6.27 -8.69 -11.65
C ILE A 224 -6.34 -8.14 -13.08
N ALA A 225 -5.30 -8.36 -13.89
CA ALA A 225 -5.19 -7.85 -15.24
C ALA A 225 -6.31 -8.38 -16.17
N LYS A 226 -6.79 -9.61 -15.95
CA LYS A 226 -7.96 -10.18 -16.65
C LYS A 226 -9.29 -9.48 -16.29
N LYS A 227 -9.42 -8.95 -15.08
CA LYS A 227 -10.66 -8.35 -14.55
C LYS A 227 -10.73 -6.83 -14.69
N TYR A 228 -9.60 -6.16 -14.54
CA TYR A 228 -9.51 -4.71 -14.52
C TYR A 228 -8.72 -4.20 -15.71
N GLN A 229 -8.73 -2.88 -15.91
CA GLN A 229 -7.76 -2.19 -16.75
C GLN A 229 -6.66 -1.63 -15.86
N VAL A 230 -5.59 -2.39 -15.67
CA VAL A 230 -4.43 -1.96 -14.89
C VAL A 230 -3.79 -0.76 -15.58
N LYS A 231 -3.72 0.37 -14.89
CA LYS A 231 -3.15 1.63 -15.40
C LYS A 231 -1.73 1.87 -14.91
N MET A 232 -1.39 1.35 -13.74
CA MET A 232 -0.08 1.51 -13.14
C MET A 232 0.27 0.28 -12.31
N ILE A 233 1.53 -0.15 -12.41
CA ILE A 233 2.16 -1.17 -11.57
C ILE A 233 3.36 -0.51 -10.90
N VAL A 234 3.36 -0.45 -9.56
CA VAL A 234 4.46 0.11 -8.77
C VAL A 234 5.27 -1.01 -8.16
N VAL A 235 6.59 -1.00 -8.34
CA VAL A 235 7.49 -2.09 -7.91
C VAL A 235 8.59 -1.56 -7.01
N SER A 236 8.80 -2.21 -5.86
CA SER A 236 10.01 -2.05 -5.03
C SER A 236 10.48 -3.43 -4.58
N ILE A 237 11.65 -3.86 -5.06
CA ILE A 237 12.14 -5.21 -4.81
C ILE A 237 13.68 -5.23 -4.84
N GLY A 238 14.26 -6.23 -4.17
CA GLY A 238 15.68 -6.56 -4.25
C GLY A 238 16.46 -6.29 -2.97
N GLY A 239 15.87 -5.59 -1.99
CA GLY A 239 16.51 -5.40 -0.68
C GLY A 239 16.78 -6.74 0.03
N ASN A 240 15.81 -7.65 -0.04
CA ASN A 240 15.96 -9.00 0.51
C ASN A 240 16.92 -9.87 -0.31
N ASP A 241 17.00 -9.71 -1.64
CA ASP A 241 18.02 -10.38 -2.46
C ASP A 241 19.46 -10.00 -2.08
N LEU A 242 19.66 -8.76 -1.62
CA LEU A 242 20.96 -8.28 -1.15
C LEU A 242 21.32 -8.83 0.23
N GLY A 243 20.33 -9.28 1.01
CA GLY A 243 20.50 -9.66 2.41
C GLY A 243 20.53 -8.46 3.36
N PHE A 244 19.71 -7.42 3.12
CA PHE A 244 19.71 -6.19 3.92
C PHE A 244 19.52 -6.45 5.43
N LYS A 245 18.72 -7.46 5.79
CA LYS A 245 18.55 -7.92 7.18
C LYS A 245 19.88 -8.33 7.82
N ASP A 246 20.70 -9.08 7.11
CA ASP A 246 21.98 -9.60 7.64
C ASP A 246 22.97 -8.45 7.84
N ILE A 247 22.95 -7.46 6.95
CA ILE A 247 23.75 -6.23 7.08
C ILE A 247 23.33 -5.46 8.32
N ILE A 248 22.03 -5.18 8.49
CA ILE A 248 21.51 -4.50 9.69
C ILE A 248 21.92 -5.28 10.95
N THR A 249 21.73 -6.59 10.95
CA THR A 249 22.04 -7.45 12.10
C THR A 249 23.53 -7.36 12.46
N ASP A 250 24.44 -7.50 11.49
CA ASP A 250 25.88 -7.39 11.73
C ASP A 250 26.28 -6.01 12.27
N CYS A 251 25.74 -4.92 11.71
CA CYS A 251 26.03 -3.56 12.18
C CYS A 251 25.52 -3.31 13.59
N THR A 252 24.29 -3.72 13.90
CA THR A 252 23.70 -3.54 15.23
C THR A 252 24.39 -4.40 16.29
N GLU A 253 24.72 -5.65 15.98
CA GLU A 253 25.47 -6.50 16.91
C GLU A 253 26.87 -5.96 17.21
N ARG A 254 27.59 -5.46 16.20
CA ARG A 254 28.91 -4.85 16.38
C ARG A 254 28.85 -3.55 17.17
N PHE A 255 27.77 -2.78 17.00
CA PHE A 255 27.50 -1.63 17.86
C PHE A 255 27.40 -2.05 19.32
N MET A 256 26.66 -3.12 19.62
CA MET A 256 26.47 -3.60 20.98
C MET A 256 27.71 -4.23 21.62
N LYS A 257 28.59 -4.84 20.83
CA LYS A 257 29.74 -5.62 21.31
C LYS A 257 31.08 -4.85 21.31
N ARG A 258 31.11 -3.52 21.20
CA ARG A 258 32.37 -2.75 21.35
C ARG A 258 32.91 -2.87 22.79
N PRO A 259 34.25 -2.93 22.99
CA PRO A 259 35.33 -2.78 22.01
C PRO A 259 35.74 -4.07 21.28
N PHE A 260 35.01 -5.18 21.45
CA PHE A 260 35.45 -6.51 20.99
C PHE A 260 35.36 -6.72 19.47
N HIS A 261 34.57 -5.91 18.77
CA HIS A 261 34.45 -5.91 17.31
C HIS A 261 34.57 -4.49 16.73
N GLY A 262 35.16 -4.38 15.54
CA GLY A 262 35.20 -3.14 14.75
C GLY A 262 33.93 -2.92 13.92
N TYR A 263 33.88 -1.81 13.18
CA TYR A 263 32.80 -1.40 12.28
C TYR A 263 32.35 -2.49 11.30
N CYS A 264 31.04 -2.59 11.03
CA CYS A 264 30.51 -3.60 10.11
C CYS A 264 30.99 -3.40 8.68
N LYS A 265 31.17 -2.16 8.22
CA LYS A 265 31.72 -1.86 6.87
C LYS A 265 33.06 -2.56 6.58
N ASN A 266 33.84 -2.88 7.61
CA ASN A 266 35.14 -3.53 7.50
C ASN A 266 35.05 -5.08 7.60
N ALA A 267 33.85 -5.63 7.79
CA ALA A 267 33.66 -7.07 7.86
C ALA A 267 33.90 -7.70 6.48
N ALA A 268 34.69 -8.79 6.46
CA ALA A 268 35.02 -9.50 5.22
C ALA A 268 33.78 -9.95 4.42
N ALA A 269 32.65 -10.22 5.11
CA ALA A 269 31.38 -10.60 4.51
C ALA A 269 30.85 -9.59 3.48
N TRP A 270 31.20 -8.31 3.62
CA TRP A 270 30.72 -7.20 2.78
C TRP A 270 31.78 -6.68 1.79
N SER A 271 32.97 -7.29 1.76
CA SER A 271 34.08 -6.86 0.89
C SER A 271 33.76 -6.90 -0.61
N ASN A 272 32.82 -7.74 -1.03
CA ASN A 272 32.38 -7.88 -2.43
C ASN A 272 31.04 -7.17 -2.72
N MET A 273 30.69 -6.13 -1.96
CA MET A 273 29.40 -5.43 -2.07
C MET A 273 29.05 -4.99 -3.49
N SER A 274 30.03 -4.51 -4.28
CA SER A 274 29.79 -4.12 -5.68
C SER A 274 29.21 -5.28 -6.52
N SER A 275 29.83 -6.46 -6.46
CA SER A 275 29.36 -7.63 -7.21
C SER A 275 28.01 -8.13 -6.73
N ARG A 276 27.72 -8.00 -5.43
CA ARG A 276 26.39 -8.33 -4.88
C ARG A 276 25.32 -7.39 -5.43
N LEU A 277 25.61 -6.09 -5.49
CA LEU A 277 24.72 -5.09 -6.07
C LEU A 277 24.50 -5.34 -7.57
N ASP A 278 25.53 -5.73 -8.31
CA ASP A 278 25.41 -6.12 -9.73
C ASP A 278 24.42 -7.28 -9.89
N ALA A 279 24.60 -8.36 -9.13
CA ALA A 279 23.73 -9.53 -9.17
C ALA A 279 22.28 -9.20 -8.81
N VAL A 280 22.06 -8.32 -7.83
CA VAL A 280 20.71 -7.85 -7.48
C VAL A 280 20.11 -7.04 -8.62
N GLY A 281 20.87 -6.15 -9.26
CA GLY A 281 20.42 -5.41 -10.44
C GLY A 281 19.97 -6.32 -11.59
N GLU A 282 20.69 -7.40 -11.85
CA GLU A 282 20.33 -8.41 -12.86
C GLU A 282 19.02 -9.11 -12.52
N LYS A 283 18.87 -9.55 -11.26
CA LYS A 283 17.63 -10.18 -10.77
C LYS A 283 16.42 -9.25 -10.85
N VAL A 284 16.57 -7.98 -10.43
CA VAL A 284 15.52 -6.97 -10.54
C VAL A 284 15.15 -6.75 -12.01
N THR A 285 16.13 -6.68 -12.90
CA THR A 285 15.87 -6.57 -14.35
C THR A 285 15.04 -7.73 -14.86
N GLN A 286 15.34 -8.96 -14.44
CA GLN A 286 14.57 -10.13 -14.84
C GLN A 286 13.15 -10.11 -14.28
N ALA A 287 12.97 -9.79 -13.00
CA ALA A 287 11.64 -9.68 -12.37
C ALA A 287 10.75 -8.65 -13.10
N LEU A 288 11.31 -7.51 -13.52
CA LEU A 288 10.56 -6.51 -14.27
C LEU A 288 10.15 -7.01 -15.67
N LYS A 289 11.01 -7.78 -16.36
CA LYS A 289 10.65 -8.45 -17.63
C LYS A 289 9.54 -9.47 -17.43
N ASP A 290 9.55 -10.21 -16.32
CA ASP A 290 8.53 -11.21 -16.02
C ASP A 290 7.16 -10.56 -15.74
N ILE A 291 7.14 -9.40 -15.08
CA ILE A 291 5.94 -8.57 -14.93
C ILE A 291 5.42 -8.12 -16.30
N GLN A 292 6.31 -7.63 -17.18
CA GLN A 292 5.91 -7.21 -18.54
C GLN A 292 5.34 -8.38 -19.36
N SER A 293 5.98 -9.55 -19.31
CA SER A 293 5.51 -10.77 -19.97
C SER A 293 4.14 -11.22 -19.43
N THR A 294 3.93 -11.09 -18.12
CA THR A 294 2.65 -11.38 -17.48
C THR A 294 1.53 -10.48 -17.99
N MET A 295 1.80 -9.18 -18.13
CA MET A 295 0.85 -8.23 -18.69
C MET A 295 0.58 -8.48 -20.18
N GLU A 296 1.62 -8.80 -20.96
CA GLU A 296 1.48 -9.17 -22.38
C GLU A 296 0.59 -10.41 -22.54
N ARG A 297 0.83 -11.47 -21.76
CA ARG A 297 -0.03 -12.68 -21.74
C ARG A 297 -1.47 -12.39 -21.29
N ALA A 298 -1.68 -11.35 -20.48
CA ALA A 298 -3.00 -10.88 -20.09
C ALA A 298 -3.69 -9.98 -21.15
N GLY A 299 -3.02 -9.73 -22.28
CA GLY A 299 -3.53 -8.97 -23.42
C GLY A 299 -3.23 -7.47 -23.39
N TYR A 300 -2.32 -7.02 -22.52
CA TYR A 300 -1.92 -5.62 -22.45
C TYR A 300 -0.78 -5.31 -23.40
N GLN A 301 -0.87 -4.16 -24.05
CA GLN A 301 0.23 -3.53 -24.77
C GLN A 301 1.06 -2.67 -23.82
N SER A 302 2.31 -2.37 -24.20
CA SER A 302 3.22 -1.55 -23.39
C SER A 302 2.69 -0.15 -23.07
N GLY A 303 1.78 0.37 -23.90
CA GLY A 303 1.12 1.67 -23.71
C GLY A 303 -0.09 1.65 -22.77
N ASP A 304 -0.63 0.48 -22.42
CA ASP A 304 -1.89 0.37 -21.67
C ASP A 304 -1.73 0.66 -20.17
N TYR A 305 -0.53 0.41 -19.64
CA TYR A 305 -0.17 0.62 -18.25
C TYR A 305 1.19 1.31 -18.14
N ARG A 306 1.53 1.75 -16.93
CA ARG A 306 2.86 2.29 -16.60
C ARG A 306 3.52 1.43 -15.53
N LEU A 307 4.70 0.90 -15.85
CA LEU A 307 5.56 0.22 -14.90
C LEU A 307 6.44 1.27 -14.22
N LEU A 308 6.24 1.48 -12.91
CA LEU A 308 6.99 2.42 -12.08
C LEU A 308 7.81 1.66 -11.05
N VAL A 309 9.12 1.75 -11.12
CA VAL A 309 10.04 1.12 -10.17
C VAL A 309 10.54 2.20 -9.21
N GLN A 310 10.47 1.94 -7.91
CA GLN A 310 10.95 2.90 -6.90
C GLN A 310 12.19 2.37 -6.17
N SER A 311 13.13 3.26 -5.88
CA SER A 311 14.20 2.97 -4.93
C SER A 311 13.68 2.93 -3.50
N ASN A 312 14.55 2.69 -2.53
CA ASN A 312 14.24 2.85 -1.11
C ASN A 312 14.68 4.26 -0.63
N PRO A 313 14.00 4.83 0.39
CA PRO A 313 14.47 6.00 1.09
C PRO A 313 15.63 5.63 2.00
N ALA A 314 16.46 6.61 2.34
CA ALA A 314 17.46 6.41 3.36
C ALA A 314 16.80 6.29 4.74
N SER A 315 17.02 5.18 5.42
CA SER A 315 16.40 4.91 6.73
C SER A 315 17.09 5.63 7.91
N LEU A 316 18.39 5.87 7.78
CA LEU A 316 19.25 6.49 8.79
C LEU A 316 19.81 7.82 8.25
N PRO A 317 19.97 8.87 9.06
CA PRO A 317 20.48 10.16 8.61
C PRO A 317 21.96 10.10 8.21
N PRO A 318 22.51 11.12 7.52
CA PRO A 318 23.96 11.33 7.52
C PRO A 318 24.50 11.36 8.95
N SER A 319 25.71 10.87 9.20
CA SER A 319 26.25 10.77 10.56
C SER A 319 26.22 12.09 11.35
N ALA A 320 26.51 13.21 10.68
CA ALA A 320 26.48 14.56 11.25
C ALA A 320 25.09 15.05 11.69
N ASP A 321 24.03 14.34 11.30
CA ASP A 321 22.64 14.68 11.59
C ASP A 321 21.98 13.77 12.63
N TYR A 322 22.74 12.82 13.21
CA TYR A 322 22.26 12.06 14.37
C TYR A 322 22.00 12.96 15.59
N ARG A 323 20.85 12.75 16.22
CA ARG A 323 20.45 13.36 17.50
C ARG A 323 21.27 12.84 18.69
N TYR A 324 21.78 11.61 18.60
CA TYR A 324 22.54 10.95 19.67
C TYR A 324 23.96 10.64 19.23
N ASN A 325 24.96 10.96 20.06
CA ASN A 325 26.36 10.62 19.82
C ASN A 325 26.59 9.09 19.91
N GLU A 326 27.50 8.53 19.10
CA GLU A 326 27.85 7.10 19.07
C GLU A 326 28.62 6.60 20.30
N SER A 327 29.12 7.50 21.16
CA SER A 327 29.99 7.17 22.28
C SER A 327 29.34 6.40 23.43
N ARG A 328 28.02 6.16 23.40
CA ARG A 328 27.28 5.47 24.48
C ARG A 328 26.08 4.69 23.94
N PHE A 329 25.60 3.73 24.74
CA PHE A 329 24.35 3.02 24.48
C PHE A 329 23.12 3.93 24.38
N THR A 330 23.19 5.22 24.74
CA THR A 330 22.08 6.18 24.57
C THR A 330 21.55 6.24 23.15
N ARG A 331 22.42 6.10 22.14
CA ARG A 331 21.99 6.02 20.74
C ARG A 331 21.02 4.84 20.50
N TYR A 332 21.18 3.76 21.26
CA TYR A 332 20.24 2.64 21.26
C TYR A 332 19.12 2.79 22.30
N THR A 333 19.45 2.94 23.58
CA THR A 333 18.49 2.86 24.69
C THR A 333 17.50 4.02 24.72
N ALA A 334 17.81 5.15 24.08
CA ALA A 334 16.89 6.28 23.94
C ALA A 334 16.50 6.54 22.47
N GLY A 335 17.42 6.29 21.53
CA GLY A 335 17.18 6.55 20.12
C GLY A 335 16.62 5.37 19.33
N GLY A 336 16.94 4.14 19.72
CA GLY A 336 16.60 2.93 18.98
C GLY A 336 17.37 2.76 17.67
N CYS A 337 18.55 3.38 17.52
CA CYS A 337 19.36 3.37 16.28
C CYS A 337 20.81 2.93 16.53
N PRO A 338 21.07 1.67 16.90
CA PRO A 338 22.39 1.18 17.30
C PRO A 338 23.35 1.02 16.11
N PHE A 339 23.76 2.13 15.50
CA PHE A 339 24.66 2.18 14.34
C PHE A 339 25.79 3.18 14.59
N TYR A 340 27.00 2.85 14.16
CA TYR A 340 28.12 3.79 14.17
C TYR A 340 27.99 4.81 13.05
N ASP A 341 28.64 5.96 13.23
CA ASP A 341 28.68 7.04 12.24
C ASP A 341 29.30 6.55 10.92
N GLU A 342 30.46 5.90 10.99
CA GLU A 342 31.14 5.36 9.81
C GLU A 342 30.35 4.26 9.08
N ASP A 343 29.65 3.41 9.83
CA ASP A 343 28.81 2.34 9.28
C ASP A 343 27.58 2.93 8.58
N THR A 344 26.99 3.96 9.18
CA THR A 344 25.83 4.67 8.60
C THR A 344 26.20 5.36 7.29
N ASP A 345 27.30 6.12 7.28
CA ASP A 345 27.74 6.84 6.08
C ASP A 345 28.10 5.88 4.95
N TRP A 346 28.77 4.76 5.28
CA TRP A 346 29.03 3.68 4.33
C TRP A 346 27.73 3.07 3.78
N ALA A 347 26.77 2.72 4.64
CA ALA A 347 25.51 2.13 4.21
C ALA A 347 24.71 3.08 3.30
N ARG A 348 24.64 4.37 3.64
CA ARG A 348 23.97 5.38 2.79
C ARG A 348 24.63 5.48 1.42
N GLN A 349 25.94 5.57 1.36
CA GLN A 349 26.66 5.80 0.10
C GLN A 349 26.75 4.53 -0.76
N THR A 350 27.23 3.44 -0.18
CA THR A 350 27.53 2.21 -0.92
C THR A 350 26.30 1.35 -1.11
N ILE A 351 25.49 1.14 -0.07
CA ILE A 351 24.36 0.21 -0.13
C ILE A 351 23.13 0.92 -0.71
N VAL A 352 22.61 1.96 -0.05
CA VAL A 352 21.38 2.64 -0.51
C VAL A 352 21.61 3.33 -1.86
N GLY A 353 22.70 4.08 -1.99
CA GLY A 353 23.09 4.72 -3.26
C GLY A 353 23.37 3.71 -4.38
N GLY A 354 24.12 2.65 -4.08
CA GLY A 354 24.42 1.58 -5.03
C GLY A 354 23.16 0.85 -5.50
N MET A 355 22.28 0.47 -4.57
CA MET A 355 21.00 -0.18 -4.87
C MET A 355 20.10 0.72 -5.73
N SER A 356 19.94 2.00 -5.37
CA SER A 356 19.17 2.96 -6.16
C SER A 356 19.72 3.07 -7.60
N SER A 357 21.05 3.09 -7.75
CA SER A 357 21.69 3.10 -9.07
C SER A 357 21.40 1.84 -9.88
N LYS A 358 21.44 0.65 -9.26
CA LYS A 358 21.16 -0.63 -9.93
C LYS A 358 19.69 -0.81 -10.28
N ILE A 359 18.77 -0.44 -9.38
CA ILE A 359 17.32 -0.44 -9.66
C ILE A 359 16.99 0.53 -10.79
N ARG A 360 17.60 1.72 -10.80
CA ARG A 360 17.44 2.69 -11.90
C ARG A 360 17.93 2.12 -13.22
N ALA A 361 19.09 1.47 -13.24
CA ALA A 361 19.61 0.83 -14.44
C ALA A 361 18.65 -0.28 -14.94
N ALA A 362 18.15 -1.11 -14.05
CA ALA A 362 17.16 -2.15 -14.36
C ALA A 362 15.87 -1.56 -14.96
N ALA A 363 15.34 -0.50 -14.36
CA ALA A 363 14.16 0.21 -14.88
C ALA A 363 14.40 0.74 -16.30
N ASN A 364 15.58 1.32 -16.56
CA ASN A 364 15.95 1.82 -17.89
C ASN A 364 16.02 0.68 -18.92
N THR A 365 16.62 -0.46 -18.56
CA THR A 365 16.76 -1.63 -19.44
C THR A 365 15.42 -2.16 -19.95
N VAL A 366 14.38 -2.09 -19.13
CA VAL A 366 13.02 -2.55 -19.49
C VAL A 366 12.09 -1.41 -19.91
N ASN A 367 12.63 -0.20 -20.09
CA ASN A 367 11.87 1.01 -20.42
C ASN A 367 10.74 1.34 -19.41
N ALA A 368 10.97 1.05 -18.13
CA ALA A 368 10.10 1.45 -17.03
C ALA A 368 10.39 2.87 -16.55
N LYS A 369 9.47 3.42 -15.76
CA LYS A 369 9.64 4.68 -15.04
C LYS A 369 10.40 4.41 -13.75
N PHE A 370 11.20 5.37 -13.30
CA PHE A 370 11.94 5.26 -12.04
C PHE A 370 11.58 6.41 -11.09
N LEU A 371 11.20 6.07 -9.85
CA LEU A 371 11.00 7.03 -8.76
C LEU A 371 12.14 6.90 -7.75
N ASP A 372 13.00 7.91 -7.72
CA ASP A 372 14.08 8.02 -6.76
C ASP A 372 13.53 8.56 -5.43
N LEU A 373 13.66 7.75 -4.39
CA LEU A 373 13.19 8.02 -3.04
C LEU A 373 14.32 8.27 -2.04
N SER A 374 15.58 8.23 -2.48
CA SER A 374 16.76 8.33 -1.60
C SER A 374 16.72 9.50 -0.61
N ASP A 375 16.19 10.65 -1.03
CA ASP A 375 16.06 11.87 -0.22
C ASP A 375 14.63 12.14 0.29
N ALA A 376 13.69 11.21 0.08
CA ALA A 376 12.28 11.44 0.44
C ALA A 376 12.11 11.72 1.93
N PHE A 377 12.91 11.07 2.80
CA PHE A 377 12.79 11.16 4.25
C PHE A 377 13.86 12.04 4.91
N ALA A 378 14.58 12.88 4.14
CA ALA A 378 15.58 13.78 4.70
C ALA A 378 15.00 14.63 5.85
N GLY A 379 15.61 14.56 7.04
CA GLY A 379 15.14 15.22 8.25
C GLY A 379 14.19 14.39 9.13
N HIS A 380 13.64 13.32 8.58
CA HIS A 380 12.71 12.39 9.23
C HIS A 380 13.26 10.96 9.33
N GLU A 381 14.53 10.75 8.97
CA GLU A 381 15.21 9.49 9.20
C GLU A 381 15.26 9.14 10.69
N LEU A 382 15.42 7.86 11.01
CA LEU A 382 15.50 7.40 12.40
C LEU A 382 16.66 8.09 13.14
N CYS A 383 16.38 8.67 14.31
CA CYS A 383 17.33 9.44 15.11
C CYS A 383 17.87 10.71 14.45
N ASN A 384 17.25 11.25 13.39
CA ASN A 384 17.62 12.56 12.89
C ASN A 384 17.34 13.65 13.94
N LYS A 385 18.24 14.65 14.05
CA LYS A 385 18.11 15.78 14.98
C LYS A 385 16.96 16.76 14.65
N THR A 386 16.41 16.72 13.44
CA THR A 386 15.27 17.59 13.05
C THR A 386 13.90 16.97 13.31
N SER A 387 13.85 15.70 13.67
CA SER A 387 12.64 15.01 14.13
C SER A 387 12.84 14.49 15.56
N HIS A 388 11.75 14.03 16.18
CA HIS A 388 11.78 13.45 17.52
C HIS A 388 10.74 12.35 17.71
N GLN A 389 10.87 11.64 18.83
CA GLN A 389 9.95 10.61 19.26
C GLN A 389 8.80 11.24 20.06
N ALA A 390 7.65 10.57 20.07
CA ALA A 390 6.57 10.93 20.97
C ALA A 390 7.04 10.82 22.43
N THR A 391 6.37 11.56 23.31
CA THR A 391 6.68 11.62 24.74
C THR A 391 5.40 11.43 25.57
N THR A 392 5.52 11.44 26.90
CA THR A 392 4.36 11.43 27.80
C THR A 392 3.34 12.57 27.58
N ALA A 393 3.67 13.61 26.81
CA ALA A 393 2.73 14.66 26.40
C ALA A 393 1.79 14.21 25.25
N ASN A 394 2.06 13.07 24.61
CA ASN A 394 1.31 12.54 23.48
C ASN A 394 0.38 11.38 23.90
N SER A 395 -0.67 11.17 23.11
CA SER A 395 -1.69 10.13 23.28
C SER A 395 -2.42 9.88 21.96
N LEU A 396 -3.31 8.89 21.89
CA LEU A 396 -4.11 8.64 20.68
C LEU A 396 -4.94 9.86 20.27
N ARG A 397 -5.38 10.69 21.24
CA ARG A 397 -6.14 11.92 21.00
C ARG A 397 -5.27 13.15 20.76
N ASN A 398 -3.98 13.08 21.10
CA ASN A 398 -3.00 14.15 20.91
C ASN A 398 -1.70 13.55 20.36
N PRO A 399 -1.71 13.03 19.12
CA PRO A 399 -0.56 12.35 18.56
C PRO A 399 0.56 13.35 18.24
N LEU A 400 1.80 12.85 18.15
CA LEU A 400 2.90 13.63 17.59
C LEU A 400 2.63 13.85 16.08
N PRO A 401 2.63 15.10 15.57
CA PRO A 401 2.34 15.34 14.17
C PRO A 401 3.48 14.87 13.26
N SER A 402 3.16 14.50 12.03
CA SER A 402 4.12 13.95 11.08
C SER A 402 5.29 14.88 10.75
N GLN A 403 5.08 16.20 10.86
CA GLN A 403 6.12 17.22 10.60
C GLN A 403 7.26 17.19 11.63
N ASP A 404 7.01 16.58 12.78
CA ASP A 404 7.93 16.56 13.92
C ASP A 404 8.44 15.12 14.19
N ALA A 405 7.72 14.11 13.70
CA ALA A 405 7.99 12.71 13.95
C ALA A 405 9.08 12.11 13.04
N GLU A 406 9.79 11.10 13.54
CA GLU A 406 10.58 10.18 12.73
C GLU A 406 9.65 9.33 11.84
N TRP A 407 10.05 9.06 10.59
CA TRP A 407 9.25 8.30 9.61
C TRP A 407 9.73 6.87 9.39
N ILE A 408 10.81 6.49 10.08
CA ILE A 408 11.40 5.16 10.03
C ILE A 408 11.25 4.51 11.40
N ARG A 409 10.84 3.24 11.42
CA ARG A 409 10.72 2.47 12.65
C ARG A 409 12.10 2.20 13.24
N TRP A 410 12.22 2.44 14.54
CA TRP A 410 13.44 2.16 15.29
C TRP A 410 13.77 0.65 15.34
N VAL A 411 14.89 0.27 15.93
CA VAL A 411 15.20 -1.13 16.27
C VAL A 411 14.60 -1.42 17.65
N PRO A 412 13.42 -2.07 17.74
CA PRO A 412 12.68 -2.18 18.99
C PRO A 412 13.38 -3.08 20.02
N TYR A 413 14.13 -4.08 19.58
CA TYR A 413 14.93 -4.95 20.45
C TYR A 413 16.05 -5.62 19.67
N LEU A 414 17.05 -6.16 20.38
CA LEU A 414 18.17 -6.90 19.80
C LEU A 414 18.29 -8.22 20.56
N PRO A 415 18.23 -9.38 19.87
CA PRO A 415 18.36 -10.68 20.52
C PRO A 415 19.57 -10.74 21.45
N GLY A 416 19.34 -11.11 22.72
CA GLY A 416 20.39 -11.16 23.75
C GLY A 416 20.68 -9.84 24.46
N TYR A 417 20.01 -8.74 24.07
CA TYR A 417 20.11 -7.41 24.67
C TYR A 417 18.74 -6.83 25.05
N ASP A 418 17.69 -7.66 25.08
CA ASP A 418 16.32 -7.24 25.35
C ASP A 418 16.15 -6.53 26.71
N PHE A 419 17.06 -6.75 27.66
CA PHE A 419 17.07 -6.07 28.96
C PHE A 419 17.46 -4.57 28.88
N LEU A 420 18.07 -4.14 27.77
CA LEU A 420 18.47 -2.74 27.57
C LEU A 420 17.34 -1.86 27.03
N ASN A 421 16.29 -2.47 26.47
CA ASN A 421 15.11 -1.76 26.00
C ASN A 421 13.88 -2.13 26.85
N LYS A 422 13.00 -1.16 27.10
CA LYS A 422 11.76 -1.40 27.83
C LYS A 422 10.85 -2.21 26.91
N ALA A 423 10.60 -3.48 27.22
CA ALA A 423 9.64 -4.41 26.58
C ALA A 423 9.30 -4.15 25.09
N PRO A 424 9.68 -5.05 24.16
CA PRO A 424 9.68 -4.79 22.73
C PRO A 424 8.31 -4.35 22.19
N GLN A 425 8.31 -3.24 21.45
CA GLN A 425 7.15 -2.72 20.75
C GLN A 425 7.07 -3.25 19.32
N GLY A 426 6.08 -4.12 19.06
CA GLY A 426 5.86 -4.69 17.72
C GLY A 426 6.83 -5.81 17.39
N ASP A 427 6.79 -6.25 16.13
CA ASP A 427 7.68 -7.30 15.64
C ASP A 427 9.03 -6.71 15.22
N ILE A 428 10.13 -7.44 15.42
CA ILE A 428 11.46 -7.02 14.95
C ILE A 428 11.52 -6.84 13.43
N ARG A 429 10.65 -7.53 12.68
CA ARG A 429 10.58 -7.40 11.22
C ARG A 429 10.21 -5.98 10.78
N GLU A 430 9.44 -5.26 11.60
CA GLU A 430 9.09 -3.86 11.36
C GLU A 430 10.28 -2.89 11.48
N ALA A 431 11.41 -3.30 12.06
CA ALA A 431 12.56 -2.42 12.25
C ALA A 431 13.11 -1.85 10.93
N ILE A 432 13.52 -0.58 10.93
CA ILE A 432 14.17 0.12 9.79
C ILE A 432 13.25 0.32 8.57
N HIS A 433 11.97 -0.09 8.64
CA HIS A 433 10.96 0.16 7.63
C HIS A 433 10.28 1.54 7.81
N PRO A 434 9.67 2.10 6.76
CA PRO A 434 8.83 3.28 6.89
C PRO A 434 7.62 2.99 7.78
N ASN A 435 7.47 3.80 8.81
CA ASN A 435 6.28 3.77 9.65
C ASN A 435 5.10 4.45 8.91
N SER A 436 3.92 4.55 9.52
CA SER A 436 2.73 5.13 8.88
C SER A 436 2.95 6.52 8.26
N PHE A 437 3.79 7.38 8.85
CA PHE A 437 4.10 8.68 8.25
C PHE A 437 4.99 8.54 7.03
N GLY A 438 5.99 7.67 7.10
CA GLY A 438 6.79 7.32 5.93
C GLY A 438 5.93 6.77 4.80
N GLN A 439 5.03 5.83 5.09
CA GLN A 439 4.13 5.23 4.09
C GLN A 439 3.19 6.28 3.45
N GLN A 440 2.64 7.21 4.24
CA GLN A 440 1.86 8.34 3.74
C GLN A 440 2.69 9.29 2.86
N ALA A 441 3.93 9.62 3.26
CA ALA A 441 4.81 10.46 2.45
C ALA A 441 5.06 9.83 1.06
N LEU A 442 5.26 8.52 1.02
CA LEU A 442 5.42 7.77 -0.22
C LEU A 442 4.14 7.75 -1.06
N ALA A 443 2.98 7.59 -0.44
CA ALA A 443 1.68 7.72 -1.11
C ALA A 443 1.49 9.12 -1.72
N THR A 444 1.94 10.19 -1.03
CA THR A 444 1.93 11.55 -1.56
C THR A 444 2.83 11.68 -2.79
N CYS A 445 4.04 11.09 -2.76
CA CYS A 445 4.93 11.03 -3.93
C CYS A 445 4.25 10.32 -5.11
N LEU A 446 3.67 9.14 -4.88
CA LEU A 446 3.00 8.36 -5.93
C LEU A 446 1.77 9.08 -6.50
N THR A 447 1.00 9.77 -5.66
CA THR A 447 -0.12 10.61 -6.08
C THR A 447 0.36 11.72 -7.02
N GLN A 448 1.47 12.37 -6.69
CA GLN A 448 2.04 13.41 -7.55
C GLN A 448 2.53 12.83 -8.87
N VAL A 449 3.31 11.73 -8.86
CA VAL A 449 3.76 11.03 -10.08
C VAL A 449 2.57 10.66 -10.96
N SER A 450 1.50 10.11 -10.38
CA SER A 450 0.29 9.64 -11.08
C SER A 450 -0.42 10.74 -11.88
N ARG A 451 -0.25 12.00 -11.47
CA ARG A 451 -0.88 13.17 -12.12
C ARG A 451 0.05 13.86 -13.13
N ARG A 452 1.29 13.38 -13.30
CA ARG A 452 2.24 14.02 -14.19
C ARG A 452 2.01 13.63 -15.66
N PRO A 453 2.06 14.57 -16.60
CA PRO A 453 1.97 14.25 -18.02
C PRO A 453 3.13 13.38 -18.54
N ASP A 454 4.33 13.56 -18.00
CA ASP A 454 5.54 12.79 -18.37
C ASP A 454 5.45 11.29 -17.97
N LEU A 455 4.57 10.94 -17.02
CA LEU A 455 4.20 9.55 -16.74
C LEU A 455 3.57 8.90 -17.98
N LEU A 456 2.82 9.66 -18.78
CA LEU A 456 2.14 9.16 -19.97
C LEU A 456 3.10 8.94 -21.16
N ASN A 457 4.32 9.48 -21.11
CA ASN A 457 5.30 9.26 -22.17
C ASN A 457 5.71 7.79 -22.25
N ASN A 458 5.92 7.28 -23.46
CA ASN A 458 6.33 5.88 -23.68
C ASN A 458 7.83 5.63 -23.45
N THR A 459 8.60 6.64 -23.04
CA THR A 459 10.03 6.53 -22.74
C THR A 459 10.28 6.45 -21.24
N ALA A 460 11.34 5.74 -20.85
CA ALA A 460 11.82 5.74 -19.48
C ALA A 460 12.04 7.18 -18.98
N THR A 461 11.58 7.45 -17.77
CA THR A 461 11.58 8.79 -17.15
C THR A 461 11.94 8.66 -15.69
N ARG A 462 12.73 9.61 -15.19
CA ARG A 462 13.14 9.69 -13.79
C ARG A 462 12.34 10.76 -13.07
N PHE A 463 11.75 10.33 -11.96
CA PHE A 463 11.17 11.19 -10.95
C PHE A 463 12.07 11.17 -9.71
N LYS A 464 12.12 12.27 -8.99
CA LYS A 464 12.74 12.33 -7.66
C LYS A 464 11.71 12.84 -6.68
N CYS A 465 11.50 12.12 -5.59
CA CYS A 465 10.69 12.61 -4.48
C CYS A 465 11.57 13.19 -3.38
N VAL A 466 11.18 14.35 -2.88
CA VAL A 466 11.82 15.05 -1.75
C VAL A 466 10.73 15.58 -0.82
N ASN A 467 11.06 15.81 0.44
CA ASN A 467 10.19 16.56 1.36
C ASN A 467 10.68 18.01 1.49
N ASP A 468 9.80 18.91 1.91
CA ASP A 468 10.13 20.33 2.13
C ASP A 468 10.59 20.66 3.56
N GLY A 469 10.67 19.66 4.43
CA GLY A 469 11.08 19.76 5.83
C GLY A 469 10.15 20.57 6.73
N ARG A 470 8.94 20.91 6.26
CA ARG A 470 8.03 21.83 6.98
C ARG A 470 6.61 21.30 7.12
N ASN A 471 6.06 20.72 6.06
CA ASN A 471 4.63 20.38 6.00
C ASN A 471 4.36 18.88 6.22
N GLY A 472 5.30 18.17 6.86
CA GLY A 472 5.22 16.73 7.09
C GLY A 472 4.95 15.94 5.81
N THR A 473 4.04 14.97 5.87
CA THR A 473 3.68 14.10 4.73
C THR A 473 2.96 14.84 3.59
N HIS A 474 2.46 16.06 3.83
CA HIS A 474 1.86 16.92 2.81
C HIS A 474 2.92 17.78 2.09
N GLY A 475 4.13 17.87 2.67
CA GLY A 475 5.26 18.63 2.13
C GLY A 475 6.07 17.89 1.05
N MET A 476 5.64 16.70 0.64
CA MET A 476 6.31 15.92 -0.39
C MET A 476 6.21 16.61 -1.75
N ARG A 477 7.26 16.50 -2.56
CA ARG A 477 7.34 17.07 -3.90
C ARG A 477 8.04 16.13 -4.84
N VAL A 478 7.45 15.96 -6.02
CA VAL A 478 8.05 15.19 -7.11
C VAL A 478 8.57 16.13 -8.19
N THR A 479 9.86 16.01 -8.50
CA THR A 479 10.48 16.69 -9.64
C THR A 479 10.75 15.68 -10.75
N GLY A 480 10.53 16.09 -12.00
CA GLY A 480 10.90 15.32 -13.18
C GLY A 480 12.25 15.80 -13.70
N ASN A 481 13.27 14.94 -13.70
CA ASN A 481 14.48 15.22 -14.46
C ASN A 481 14.29 14.62 -15.85
N GLY A 482 14.05 15.49 -16.83
CA GLY A 482 13.87 15.11 -18.23
C GLY A 482 15.07 14.32 -18.74
N TYR A 483 14.76 13.21 -19.43
CA TYR A 483 15.65 12.24 -20.07
C TYR A 483 16.77 11.67 -19.19
N LEU A 484 16.83 10.34 -19.16
CA LEU A 484 17.93 9.58 -18.57
C LEU A 484 19.20 9.82 -19.39
N GLN A 485 19.94 10.89 -19.08
CA GLN A 485 21.34 10.91 -19.47
C GLN A 485 22.07 9.85 -18.63
N PRO A 486 22.95 9.05 -19.25
CA PRO A 486 23.87 8.22 -18.50
C PRO A 486 24.80 9.18 -17.75
N ASP A 487 24.55 9.39 -16.46
CA ASP A 487 25.47 10.11 -15.59
C ASP A 487 26.82 9.38 -15.65
N SER A 488 27.82 10.07 -16.21
CA SER A 488 29.22 9.70 -16.19
C SER A 488 29.69 9.63 -14.74
N TYR A 489 30.01 8.42 -14.28
CA TYR A 489 30.87 8.16 -13.13
C TYR A 489 32.27 7.84 -13.61
#